data_AF-A0A7V4QDM7-F1
#
_entry.id   AF-A0A7V4QDM7-F1
#
_cell.length_a   1.000
_cell.length_b   1.000
_cell.length_c   1.000
_cell.angle_alpha   90.00
_cell.angle_beta   90.00
_cell.angle_gamma   90.00
#
_symmetry.space_group_name_H-M   'P 1'
#
loop_
_entity.id
_entity.type
_entity.pdbx_description
1 polymer ?
#
loop_
_entity_poly.entity_id
_entity_poly.type
_entity_poly.pdbx_seq_one_letter_code
_entity_poly.pdbx_strand_id
1 'polypeptide(L)'
;IKTLPKVLSYSLEDNIKPKVEYFVTELSLSKKDIGEIIKTLPQVLGYSLEDNIKPKVEYFVTELSLSKKDIGEIIKTHPQVLGYSLEDNIKPKVELLKRMGVAQEKLTEEFLKIATINYRVCELIVEIIPGVKDGSMIKNINRRLNDRLKEKYGKTASQLIKEGREDLVREELILMSQH
;
A
#
# COMPACT_ATOMS: atom_id res chain seq x y z
N ILE A 1 15.65 -8.91 20.57
CA ILE A 1 15.55 -7.63 19.83
C ILE A 1 16.62 -7.66 18.75
N LYS A 2 16.26 -7.91 17.48
CA LYS A 2 17.21 -7.72 16.35
C LYS A 2 17.33 -6.21 16.17
N THR A 3 18.44 -5.65 16.64
CA THR A 3 18.71 -4.22 16.68
C THR A 3 18.83 -3.66 15.27
N LEU A 4 18.10 -2.59 14.97
CA LEU A 4 18.32 -1.75 13.79
C LEU A 4 19.38 -0.70 14.13
N PRO A 5 20.64 -0.85 13.67
CA PRO A 5 21.74 0.01 14.10
C PRO A 5 21.55 1.48 13.70
N LYS A 6 20.76 1.75 12.66
CA LYS A 6 20.45 3.10 12.15
C LYS A 6 19.45 3.87 13.01
N VAL A 7 18.68 3.21 13.88
CA VAL A 7 17.72 3.94 14.74
C VAL A 7 18.47 4.79 15.76
N LEU A 8 19.64 4.35 16.21
CA LEU A 8 20.52 5.08 17.14
C LEU A 8 21.26 6.26 16.48
N SER A 9 21.30 6.35 15.15
CA SER A 9 21.94 7.46 14.43
C SER A 9 20.99 8.60 14.08
N TYR A 10 19.67 8.44 14.29
CA TYR A 10 18.74 9.54 14.09
C TYR A 10 18.74 10.46 15.30
N SER A 11 18.81 11.77 15.07
CA SER A 11 18.67 12.77 16.13
C SER A 11 17.33 12.59 16.83
N LEU A 12 17.37 12.39 18.15
CA LEU A 12 16.18 12.27 18.98
C LEU A 12 15.36 13.57 18.94
N GLU A 13 16.04 14.72 18.99
CA GLU A 13 15.43 16.04 19.01
C GLU A 13 14.94 16.48 17.61
N ASP A 14 15.70 16.20 16.55
CA ASP A 14 15.37 16.75 15.22
C ASP A 14 14.53 15.82 14.34
N ASN A 15 14.41 14.53 14.69
CA ASN A 15 13.69 13.55 13.87
C ASN A 15 12.62 12.79 14.68
N ILE A 16 12.99 12.17 15.80
CA ILE A 16 12.07 11.27 16.51
C ILE A 16 10.97 12.06 17.24
N LYS A 17 11.34 13.10 17.99
CA LYS A 17 10.40 13.88 18.80
C LYS A 17 9.34 14.62 17.96
N PRO A 18 9.68 15.37 16.90
CA PRO A 18 8.67 16.05 16.06
C PRO A 18 7.68 15.07 15.43
N LYS A 19 8.15 13.87 15.07
CA LYS A 19 7.31 12.81 14.49
C LYS A 19 6.34 12.22 15.50
N VAL A 20 6.82 11.94 16.71
CA VAL A 20 5.97 11.48 17.81
C VAL A 20 4.94 12.54 18.17
N GLU A 21 5.35 13.81 18.28
CA GLU A 21 4.44 14.93 18.52
C GLU A 21 3.38 15.03 17.44
N TYR A 22 3.75 14.94 16.16
CA TYR A 22 2.81 14.93 15.04
C TYR A 22 1.82 13.76 15.12
N PHE A 23 2.30 12.53 15.39
CA PHE A 23 1.42 11.37 15.55
C PHE A 23 0.40 11.53 16.69
N VAL A 24 0.81 12.13 17.81
CA VAL A 24 -0.10 12.37 18.93
C VAL A 24 -1.09 13.49 18.64
N THR A 25 -0.59 14.65 18.20
CA THR A 25 -1.37 15.89 18.10
C THR A 25 -2.26 15.91 16.87
N GLU A 26 -1.73 15.51 15.71
CA GLU A 26 -2.44 15.60 14.44
C GLU A 26 -3.22 14.34 14.14
N LEU A 27 -2.68 13.16 14.45
CA LEU A 27 -3.27 11.86 14.10
C LEU A 27 -3.99 11.19 15.27
N SER A 28 -4.06 11.84 16.44
CA SER A 28 -4.75 11.33 17.63
C SER A 28 -4.25 9.95 18.11
N LEU A 29 -2.97 9.62 17.86
CA LEU A 29 -2.38 8.35 18.29
C LEU A 29 -1.86 8.44 19.72
N SER A 30 -2.17 7.42 20.54
CA SER A 30 -1.59 7.34 21.88
C SER A 30 -0.12 6.87 21.82
N LYS A 31 0.63 7.12 22.90
CA LYS A 31 2.00 6.56 23.04
C LYS A 31 2.03 5.04 22.89
N LYS A 32 0.97 4.34 23.31
CA LYS A 32 0.83 2.89 23.15
C LYS A 32 0.69 2.50 21.68
N ASP A 33 -0.16 3.22 20.94
CA ASP A 33 -0.34 2.97 19.50
C ASP A 33 0.97 3.19 18.73
N ILE A 34 1.70 4.26 19.05
CA ILE A 34 3.02 4.55 18.47
C ILE A 34 4.02 3.42 18.76
N GLY A 35 4.01 2.87 19.98
CA GLY A 35 4.82 1.72 20.35
C GLY A 35 4.54 0.48 19.49
N GLU A 36 3.27 0.17 19.23
CA GLU A 36 2.87 -0.95 18.36
C GLU A 36 3.21 -0.69 16.89
N ILE A 37 3.08 0.56 16.42
CA ILE A 37 3.52 0.97 15.07
C ILE A 37 5.02 0.74 14.90
N ILE A 38 5.84 1.19 15.85
CA ILE A 38 7.30 1.02 15.80
C ILE A 38 7.68 -0.46 15.86
N LYS A 39 6.98 -1.26 16.67
CA LYS A 39 7.21 -2.71 16.76
C LYS A 39 6.90 -3.42 15.43
N THR A 40 5.85 -2.98 14.74
CA THR A 40 5.39 -3.59 13.48
C THR A 40 6.19 -3.09 12.27
N LEU A 41 6.50 -1.80 12.23
CA LEU A 41 7.28 -1.15 11.18
C LEU A 41 8.38 -0.28 11.80
N PRO A 42 9.49 -0.85 12.27
CA PRO A 42 10.57 -0.09 12.88
C PRO A 42 11.18 0.98 11.96
N GLN A 43 11.10 0.75 10.64
CA GLN A 43 11.59 1.67 9.61
C GLN A 43 10.87 3.03 9.63
N VAL A 44 9.70 3.13 10.26
CA VAL A 44 8.96 4.39 10.42
C VAL A 44 9.79 5.48 11.09
N LEU A 45 10.74 5.09 11.96
CA LEU A 45 11.66 6.01 12.63
C LEU A 45 12.62 6.68 11.65
N GLY A 46 12.91 6.05 10.51
CA GLY A 46 13.77 6.60 9.47
C GLY A 46 13.03 7.39 8.38
N TYR A 47 11.70 7.37 8.33
CA TYR A 47 10.96 8.15 7.33
C TYR A 47 10.99 9.64 7.63
N SER A 48 11.18 10.48 6.60
CA SER A 48 11.08 11.94 6.73
C SER A 48 9.66 12.34 7.14
N LEU A 49 9.54 13.23 8.12
CA LEU A 49 8.24 13.78 8.49
C LEU A 49 7.69 14.66 7.35
N GLU A 50 8.52 15.54 6.80
CA GLU A 50 8.15 16.51 5.77
C GLU A 50 8.06 15.91 4.37
N ASP A 51 8.95 14.98 4.00
CA ASP A 51 9.02 14.47 2.62
C ASP A 51 8.28 13.15 2.41
N ASN A 52 7.83 12.50 3.50
CA ASN A 52 7.18 11.20 3.40
C ASN A 52 5.85 11.12 4.17
N ILE A 53 5.86 11.41 5.47
CA ILE A 53 4.65 11.22 6.30
C ILE A 53 3.59 12.26 5.98
N LYS A 54 3.92 13.56 6.08
CA LYS A 54 2.96 14.65 5.84
C LYS A 54 2.35 14.65 4.43
N PRO A 55 3.12 14.46 3.33
CA PRO A 55 2.55 14.43 1.99
C PRO A 55 1.54 13.28 1.80
N LYS A 56 1.78 12.13 2.43
CA LYS A 56 0.82 11.01 2.42
C LYS A 56 -0.44 11.33 3.20
N VAL A 57 -0.29 11.93 4.39
CA VAL A 57 -1.45 12.37 5.19
C VAL A 57 -2.27 13.39 4.41
N GLU A 58 -1.64 14.40 3.81
CA GLU A 58 -2.31 15.42 2.99
C GLU A 58 -3.04 14.80 1.80
N TYR A 59 -2.39 13.87 1.09
CA TYR A 59 -3.04 13.12 0.02
C TYR A 59 -4.27 12.36 0.52
N PHE A 60 -4.19 11.66 1.65
CA PHE A 60 -5.32 10.93 2.22
C PHE A 60 -6.46 11.86 2.67
N VAL A 61 -6.16 13.05 3.17
CA VAL A 61 -7.19 14.05 3.51
C VAL A 61 -7.89 14.55 2.24
N THR A 62 -7.11 14.91 1.23
CA THR A 62 -7.61 15.61 0.04
C THR A 62 -8.29 14.66 -0.95
N GLU A 63 -7.69 13.51 -1.21
CA GLU A 63 -8.12 12.59 -2.29
C GLU A 63 -9.00 11.45 -1.80
N LEU A 64 -8.89 11.07 -0.53
CA LEU A 64 -9.71 10.02 0.08
C LEU A 64 -10.75 10.57 1.06
N SER A 65 -10.82 11.89 1.23
CA SER A 65 -11.75 12.59 2.13
C SER A 65 -11.69 12.08 3.58
N LEU A 66 -10.52 11.62 4.02
CA LEU A 66 -10.33 11.07 5.36
C LEU A 66 -10.05 12.17 6.38
N SER A 67 -10.59 12.03 7.59
CA SER A 67 -10.14 12.87 8.70
C SER A 67 -8.74 12.43 9.15
N LYS A 68 -7.98 13.34 9.79
CA LYS A 68 -6.67 12.98 10.36
C LYS A 68 -6.77 11.86 11.40
N LYS A 69 -7.91 11.75 12.10
CA LYS A 69 -8.19 10.66 13.04
C LYS A 69 -8.34 9.32 12.31
N ASP A 70 -9.06 9.28 11.19
CA ASP A 70 -9.20 8.06 10.38
C ASP A 70 -7.83 7.61 9.85
N ILE A 71 -7.00 8.57 9.43
CA ILE A 71 -5.63 8.31 9.00
C ILE A 71 -4.78 7.74 10.14
N GLY A 72 -4.94 8.25 11.36
CA GLY A 72 -4.35 7.67 12.57
C GLY A 72 -4.71 6.19 12.74
N GLU A 73 -5.99 5.84 12.68
CA GLU A 73 -6.45 4.45 12.78
C GLU A 73 -5.92 3.56 11.64
N ILE A 74 -5.80 4.09 10.41
CA ILE A 74 -5.17 3.39 9.30
C ILE A 74 -3.69 3.13 9.58
N ILE A 75 -2.93 4.14 10.02
CA ILE A 75 -1.49 3.98 10.31
C ILE A 75 -1.26 3.00 11.47
N LYS A 76 -2.14 3.02 12.47
CA LYS A 76 -2.12 2.07 13.59
C LYS A 76 -2.33 0.63 13.13
N THR A 77 -3.29 0.40 12.24
CA THR A 77 -3.66 -0.97 11.79
C THR A 77 -2.83 -1.45 10.60
N HIS A 78 -2.34 -0.54 9.76
CA HIS A 78 -1.62 -0.78 8.52
C HIS A 78 -0.39 0.14 8.38
N PRO A 79 0.56 0.12 9.34
CA PRO A 79 1.69 1.05 9.35
C PRO A 79 2.54 1.00 8.07
N GLN A 80 2.57 -0.16 7.39
CA GLN A 80 3.25 -0.36 6.10
C GLN A 80 2.82 0.63 5.01
N VAL A 81 1.63 1.24 5.12
CA VAL A 81 1.17 2.27 4.18
C VAL A 81 2.15 3.44 4.08
N LEU A 82 2.83 3.78 5.19
CA LEU A 82 3.84 4.84 5.23
C LEU A 82 5.10 4.50 4.45
N GLY A 83 5.35 3.22 4.16
CA GLY A 83 6.49 2.74 3.38
C GLY A 83 6.25 2.65 1.87
N TYR A 84 5.02 2.79 1.40
CA TYR A 84 4.72 2.75 -0.03
C TYR A 84 5.08 4.07 -0.72
N SER A 85 5.51 4.02 -1.99
CA SER A 85 5.72 5.23 -2.80
C SER A 85 4.37 5.94 -3.00
N LEU A 86 4.34 7.25 -2.75
CA LEU A 86 3.14 8.04 -3.00
C LEU A 86 2.83 8.09 -4.50
N GLU A 87 3.84 8.35 -5.32
CA GLU A 87 3.70 8.53 -6.77
C GLU A 87 3.58 7.20 -7.53
N ASP A 88 4.31 6.15 -7.11
CA ASP A 88 4.38 4.91 -7.89
C ASP A 88 3.44 3.80 -7.37
N ASN A 89 2.82 3.98 -6.20
CA ASN A 89 1.98 2.96 -5.59
C ASN A 89 0.63 3.52 -5.13
N ILE A 90 0.62 4.51 -4.25
CA ILE A 90 -0.62 5.01 -3.63
C ILE A 90 -1.50 5.68 -4.70
N LYS A 91 -1.01 6.75 -5.34
CA LYS A 91 -1.75 7.53 -6.34
C LYS A 91 -2.27 6.67 -7.50
N PRO A 92 -1.43 5.87 -8.19
CA PRO A 92 -1.89 5.11 -9.35
C PRO A 92 -3.00 4.11 -9.01
N LYS A 93 -2.95 3.50 -7.81
CA LYS A 93 -3.98 2.55 -7.38
C LYS A 93 -5.29 3.23 -6.97
N VAL A 94 -5.23 4.37 -6.30
CA VAL A 94 -6.43 5.15 -5.99
C VAL A 94 -7.11 5.59 -7.29
N GLU A 95 -6.34 6.08 -8.26
CA GLU A 95 -6.87 6.47 -9.57
C GLU A 95 -7.38 5.27 -10.39
N LEU A 96 -6.75 4.11 -10.30
CA LEU A 96 -7.29 2.86 -10.87
C LEU A 96 -8.67 2.55 -10.29
N LEU A 97 -8.82 2.58 -8.96
CA LEU A 97 -10.10 2.30 -8.30
C LEU A 97 -11.18 3.33 -8.67
N LYS A 98 -10.82 4.62 -8.73
CA LYS A 98 -11.74 5.67 -9.22
C LYS A 98 -12.19 5.41 -10.66
N ARG A 99 -11.27 5.05 -11.57
CA ARG A 99 -11.59 4.70 -12.97
C ARG A 99 -12.50 3.47 -13.09
N MET A 100 -12.39 2.53 -12.15
CA MET A 100 -13.29 1.37 -12.06
C MET A 100 -14.69 1.72 -11.51
N GLY A 101 -14.91 2.95 -11.06
CA GLY A 101 -16.18 3.39 -10.49
C GLY A 101 -16.37 3.01 -9.02
N VAL A 102 -15.29 2.72 -8.29
CA VAL A 102 -15.37 2.51 -6.84
C VAL A 102 -15.80 3.82 -6.17
N ALA A 103 -16.86 3.74 -5.35
CA ALA A 103 -17.41 4.89 -4.64
C ALA A 103 -16.37 5.50 -3.66
N GLN A 104 -16.42 6.83 -3.50
CA GLN A 104 -15.44 7.61 -2.72
C GLN A 104 -15.26 7.04 -1.30
N GLU A 105 -16.35 6.69 -0.64
CA GLU A 105 -16.37 6.15 0.72
C GLU A 105 -15.74 4.75 0.85
N LYS A 106 -15.56 4.03 -0.26
CA LYS A 106 -14.93 2.69 -0.30
C LYS A 106 -13.49 2.72 -0.77
N LEU A 107 -13.01 3.84 -1.35
CA LEU A 107 -11.67 3.91 -1.94
C LEU A 107 -10.57 3.50 -0.97
N THR A 108 -10.65 3.95 0.27
CA THR A 108 -9.66 3.63 1.31
C THR A 108 -9.61 2.12 1.59
N GLU A 109 -10.75 1.50 1.83
CA GLU A 109 -10.84 0.06 2.13
C GLU A 109 -10.32 -0.77 0.94
N GLU A 110 -10.76 -0.44 -0.27
CA GLU A 110 -10.37 -1.14 -1.49
C GLU A 110 -8.90 -0.93 -1.84
N PHE A 111 -8.34 0.26 -1.61
CA PHE A 111 -6.92 0.54 -1.77
C PHE A 111 -6.08 -0.32 -0.83
N LEU A 112 -6.43 -0.38 0.46
CA LEU A 112 -5.68 -1.17 1.44
C LEU A 112 -5.63 -2.66 1.08
N LYS A 113 -6.67 -3.20 0.45
CA LYS A 113 -6.70 -4.59 -0.04
C LYS A 113 -5.66 -4.88 -1.12
N ILE A 114 -5.30 -3.89 -1.93
CA ILE A 114 -4.37 -4.03 -3.06
C ILE A 114 -3.03 -3.30 -2.87
N ALA A 115 -2.82 -2.62 -1.74
CA ALA A 115 -1.65 -1.77 -1.49
C ALA A 115 -0.32 -2.54 -1.61
N THR A 116 -0.32 -3.84 -1.31
CA THR A 116 0.85 -4.74 -1.42
C THR A 116 1.07 -5.32 -2.82
N ILE A 117 0.07 -5.28 -3.70
CA ILE A 117 0.13 -5.87 -5.04
C ILE A 117 0.92 -4.92 -5.95
N ASN A 118 1.75 -5.43 -6.86
CA ASN A 118 2.41 -4.56 -7.84
C ASN A 118 1.36 -3.83 -8.71
N TYR A 119 1.51 -2.51 -8.90
CA TYR A 119 0.53 -1.71 -9.64
C TYR A 119 0.26 -2.25 -11.06
N ARG A 120 1.31 -2.63 -11.79
CA ARG A 120 1.16 -3.18 -13.15
C ARG A 120 0.37 -4.49 -13.16
N VAL A 121 0.48 -5.31 -12.11
CA VAL A 121 -0.38 -6.51 -11.97
C VAL A 121 -1.84 -6.11 -11.77
N CYS A 122 -2.14 -5.12 -10.91
CA CYS A 122 -3.50 -4.62 -10.75
C CYS A 122 -4.08 -4.10 -12.07
N GLU A 123 -3.27 -3.32 -12.80
CA GLU A 123 -3.66 -2.73 -14.08
C GLU A 123 -3.95 -3.82 -15.12
N LEU A 124 -3.07 -4.81 -15.29
CA LEU A 124 -3.29 -5.95 -16.18
C LEU A 124 -4.55 -6.75 -15.84
N ILE A 125 -4.84 -6.94 -14.55
CA ILE A 125 -6.06 -7.62 -14.11
C ILE A 125 -7.30 -6.87 -14.60
N VAL A 126 -7.33 -5.54 -14.43
CA VAL A 126 -8.45 -4.71 -14.85
C VAL A 126 -8.55 -4.59 -16.37
N GLU A 127 -7.42 -4.55 -17.07
CA GLU A 127 -7.36 -4.52 -18.55
C GLU A 127 -7.90 -5.81 -19.18
N ILE A 128 -7.58 -6.97 -18.60
CA ILE A 128 -7.80 -8.28 -19.26
C ILE A 128 -9.05 -8.99 -18.73
N ILE A 129 -9.34 -8.90 -17.43
CA ILE A 129 -10.47 -9.61 -16.84
C ILE A 129 -11.70 -8.71 -16.88
N PRO A 130 -12.74 -9.05 -17.66
CA PRO A 130 -13.94 -8.24 -17.71
C PRO A 130 -14.71 -8.29 -16.38
N GLY A 131 -15.31 -7.16 -16.00
CA GLY A 131 -16.21 -7.09 -14.85
C GLY A 131 -15.54 -7.02 -13.48
N VAL A 132 -14.24 -6.71 -13.40
CA VAL A 132 -13.57 -6.39 -12.13
C VAL A 132 -14.10 -5.05 -11.60
N LYS A 133 -14.68 -5.05 -10.40
CA LYS A 133 -15.40 -3.88 -9.84
C LYS A 133 -14.72 -3.22 -8.65
N ASP A 134 -13.83 -3.92 -7.96
CA ASP A 134 -13.23 -3.44 -6.73
C ASP A 134 -11.84 -4.08 -6.45
N GLY A 135 -11.18 -3.59 -5.41
CA GLY A 135 -9.87 -4.09 -4.97
C GLY A 135 -9.94 -5.52 -4.41
N SER A 136 -11.07 -5.92 -3.82
CA SER A 136 -11.31 -7.29 -3.35
C SER A 136 -11.23 -8.30 -4.50
N MET A 137 -11.86 -8.00 -5.63
CA MET A 137 -11.77 -8.81 -6.85
C MET A 137 -10.34 -8.85 -7.38
N ILE A 138 -9.66 -7.71 -7.47
CA ILE A 138 -8.24 -7.65 -7.90
C ILE A 138 -7.37 -8.55 -7.00
N LYS A 139 -7.53 -8.46 -5.68
CA LYS A 139 -6.77 -9.25 -4.72
C LYS A 139 -7.00 -10.75 -4.91
N ASN A 140 -8.26 -11.16 -5.11
CA ASN A 140 -8.62 -12.56 -5.32
C ASN A 140 -8.10 -13.11 -6.65
N ILE A 141 -8.20 -12.34 -7.73
CA ILE A 141 -7.67 -12.70 -9.04
C ILE A 141 -6.16 -12.80 -8.97
N ASN A 142 -5.47 -11.81 -8.39
CA ASN A 142 -4.02 -11.84 -8.21
C ASN A 142 -3.56 -13.07 -7.40
N ARG A 143 -4.32 -13.51 -6.39
CA ARG A 143 -4.01 -14.75 -5.67
C ARG A 143 -4.05 -15.96 -6.61
N ARG A 144 -5.18 -16.17 -7.31
CA ARG A 144 -5.36 -17.29 -8.26
C ARG A 144 -4.33 -17.28 -9.38
N LEU A 145 -4.02 -16.10 -9.91
CA LEU A 145 -2.99 -15.88 -10.92
C LEU A 145 -1.62 -16.31 -10.39
N ASN A 146 -1.25 -15.88 -9.19
CA ASN A 146 0.03 -16.27 -8.59
C ASN A 146 0.11 -17.77 -8.30
N ASP A 147 -0.99 -18.43 -7.94
CA ASP A 147 -1.01 -19.87 -7.74
C ASP A 147 -0.69 -20.60 -9.06
N ARG A 148 -1.34 -20.21 -10.17
CA ARG A 148 -1.09 -20.74 -11.52
C ARG A 148 0.32 -20.46 -12.03
N LEU A 149 0.79 -19.22 -11.90
CA LEU A 149 2.13 -18.83 -12.34
C LEU A 149 3.24 -19.52 -11.54
N LYS A 150 3.03 -19.75 -10.24
CA LYS A 150 3.98 -20.51 -9.41
C LYS A 150 4.02 -21.97 -9.81
N GLU A 151 2.87 -22.58 -10.14
CA GLU A 151 2.81 -23.96 -10.61
C GLU A 151 3.55 -24.12 -11.95
N LYS A 152 3.30 -23.23 -12.92
CA LYS A 152 3.86 -23.32 -14.28
C LYS A 152 5.32 -22.84 -14.38
N TYR A 153 5.69 -21.81 -13.62
CA TYR A 153 6.96 -21.09 -13.79
C TYR A 153 7.77 -20.90 -12.49
N GLY A 154 7.25 -21.32 -11.33
CA GLY A 154 7.91 -21.13 -10.03
C GLY A 154 7.98 -19.68 -9.55
N LYS A 155 7.25 -18.74 -10.18
CA LYS A 155 7.36 -17.29 -9.91
C LYS A 155 5.99 -16.64 -9.77
N THR A 156 5.96 -15.52 -9.04
CA THR A 156 4.80 -14.63 -8.95
C THR A 156 4.69 -13.73 -10.17
N ALA A 157 3.50 -13.18 -10.43
CA ALA A 157 3.27 -12.17 -11.47
C ALA A 157 4.23 -10.97 -11.33
N SER A 158 4.43 -10.48 -10.11
CA SER A 158 5.35 -9.36 -9.86
C SER A 158 6.81 -9.68 -10.17
N GLN A 159 7.25 -10.92 -9.92
CA GLN A 159 8.61 -11.36 -10.28
C GLN A 159 8.77 -11.47 -11.79
N LEU A 160 7.79 -12.05 -12.49
CA LEU A 160 7.82 -12.18 -13.95
C LEU A 160 7.83 -10.82 -14.65
N ILE A 161 7.00 -9.87 -14.21
CA ILE A 161 7.02 -8.50 -14.75
C ILE A 161 8.40 -7.85 -14.55
N LYS A 162 9.00 -8.00 -13.37
CA LYS A 162 10.34 -7.45 -13.09
C LYS A 162 11.43 -8.05 -14.00
N GLU A 163 11.23 -9.27 -14.49
CA GLU A 163 12.14 -9.96 -15.41
C GLU A 163 11.83 -9.67 -16.89
N GLY A 164 10.90 -8.73 -17.18
CA GLY A 164 10.47 -8.43 -18.54
C GLY A 164 9.58 -9.51 -19.16
N ARG A 165 9.05 -10.42 -18.34
CA ARG A 165 8.18 -11.54 -18.75
C ARG A 165 6.69 -11.26 -18.52
N GLU A 166 6.27 -10.02 -18.81
CA GLU A 166 4.86 -9.61 -18.71
C GLU A 166 3.96 -10.39 -19.68
N ASP A 167 4.51 -10.88 -20.80
CA ASP A 167 3.85 -11.77 -21.76
C ASP A 167 3.19 -12.98 -21.08
N LEU A 168 3.91 -13.64 -20.18
CA LEU A 168 3.42 -14.83 -19.48
C LEU A 168 2.29 -14.51 -18.50
N VAL A 169 2.33 -13.33 -17.88
CA VAL A 169 1.29 -12.87 -16.95
C VAL A 169 0.01 -12.57 -17.72
N ARG A 170 0.13 -11.93 -18.89
CA ARG A 170 -1.01 -11.66 -19.78
C ARG A 170 -1.64 -12.94 -20.31
N GLU A 171 -0.83 -13.90 -20.78
CA GLU A 171 -1.30 -15.20 -21.27
C GLU A 171 -2.17 -15.88 -20.21
N GLU A 172 -1.70 -15.97 -18.97
CA GLU A 172 -2.43 -16.63 -17.89
C GLU A 172 -3.73 -15.88 -17.53
N LEU A 173 -3.71 -14.54 -17.53
CA LEU A 173 -4.92 -13.74 -17.31
C LEU A 173 -5.96 -13.94 -18.43
N ILE A 174 -5.52 -14.02 -19.69
CA ILE A 174 -6.43 -14.29 -20.82
C ILE A 174 -7.09 -15.66 -20.65
N LEU A 175 -6.32 -16.69 -20.30
CA LEU A 175 -6.88 -18.01 -20.01
C LEU A 175 -7.88 -17.98 -18.84
N MET A 176 -7.58 -17.20 -17.79
CA MET A 176 -8.50 -17.00 -16.67
C MET A 176 -9.77 -16.22 -17.03
N SER A 177 -9.76 -15.40 -18.09
CA SER A 177 -10.94 -14.64 -18.54
C SER A 177 -11.98 -15.49 -19.29
N GLN A 178 -11.56 -16.66 -19.79
CA GLN A 178 -12.38 -17.58 -20.57
C GLN A 178 -13.19 -18.57 -19.71
N HIS A 179 -13.01 -18.53 -18.39
CA HIS A 179 -13.57 -19.46 -17.40
C HIS A 179 -14.22 -18.72 -16.23
#